data_AF-A0A9Q1GCW1-F1
#
_entry.id   AF-A0A9Q1GCW1-F1
#
_cell.length_a   1.000
_cell.length_b   1.000
_cell.length_c   1.000
_cell.angle_alpha   90.00
_cell.angle_beta   90.00
_cell.angle_gamma   90.00
#
_symmetry.space_group_name_H-M   'P 1'
#
loop_
_entity.id
_entity.type
_entity.pdbx_description
1 polymer ?
#
loop_
_entity_poly.entity_id
_entity_poly.type
_entity_poly.pdbx_seq_one_letter_code
_entity_poly.pdbx_strand_id
1 'polypeptide(L)'
;MWNVEEHRYGTSQEQKERELELHSATHIHISHNLTFMAKFMELQWKMLSVKSELSEHKYSSSPLEWVVMDTNIAYWLHPSSNAQIHLIGNIVTWTFATFGLAVFAALFLWHLLRRQRKIEDIPEVTWRQFTQVGVVCGGGWAVNYLPFFIMEKTLFLYHYLPALNFKILLLSAALEHLHTYILRYPSHRRALDGVLMAGLFSIYLAYRALSPLTYGQPELSSEELASLHWKDTWDILLRKH
;
A
#
# COMPACT_ATOMS: atom_id res chain seq x y z
N MET A 1 -17.94 29.78 -23.87
CA MET A 1 -19.34 29.32 -24.03
C MET A 1 -20.02 29.59 -22.70
N TRP A 2 -21.18 30.22 -22.68
CA TRP A 2 -21.89 30.58 -21.45
C TRP A 2 -23.25 29.87 -21.45
N ASN A 3 -23.63 29.29 -20.32
CA ASN A 3 -24.97 28.73 -20.06
C ASN A 3 -25.64 29.52 -18.94
N VAL A 4 -26.97 29.62 -19.00
CA VAL A 4 -27.76 30.19 -17.90
C VAL A 4 -28.13 29.02 -16.99
N GLU A 5 -27.43 28.89 -15.87
CA GLU A 5 -27.70 27.85 -14.86
C GLU A 5 -28.85 28.24 -13.93
N GLU A 6 -29.04 29.54 -13.75
CA GLU A 6 -30.09 30.09 -12.92
C GLU A 6 -30.70 31.32 -13.58
N HIS A 7 -32.03 31.37 -13.59
CA HIS A 7 -32.77 32.52 -14.07
C HIS A 7 -33.85 32.87 -13.05
N ARG A 8 -33.71 34.04 -12.41
CA ARG A 8 -34.63 34.50 -11.38
C ARG A 8 -35.46 35.67 -11.93
N TYR A 9 -36.77 35.50 -11.95
CA TYR A 9 -37.71 36.61 -12.08
C TYR A 9 -38.56 36.70 -10.81
N GLY A 10 -38.65 37.89 -10.23
CA GLY A 10 -39.60 38.16 -9.16
C GLY A 10 -40.99 38.29 -9.77
N THR A 11 -41.90 37.41 -9.38
CA THR A 11 -43.28 37.41 -9.89
C THR A 11 -44.19 38.37 -9.11
N SER A 12 -43.78 38.75 -7.90
CA SER A 12 -44.55 39.61 -7.01
C SER A 12 -44.39 41.10 -7.33
N GLN A 13 -45.47 41.88 -7.20
CA GLN A 13 -45.46 43.34 -7.46
C GLN A 13 -44.80 44.11 -6.30
N GLU A 14 -44.98 43.66 -5.06
CA GLU A 14 -44.37 44.27 -3.89
C GLU A 14 -42.87 44.00 -3.81
N GLN A 15 -42.11 45.02 -3.42
CA GLN A 15 -40.65 44.95 -3.36
C GLN A 15 -40.16 43.97 -2.28
N LYS A 16 -40.85 43.93 -1.13
CA LYS A 16 -40.49 43.08 0.01
C LYS A 16 -40.69 41.59 -0.29
N GLU A 17 -41.71 41.25 -1.07
CA GLU A 17 -41.99 39.88 -1.50
C GLU A 17 -40.99 39.41 -2.55
N ARG A 18 -40.57 40.28 -3.48
CA ARG A 18 -39.49 39.97 -4.43
C ARG A 18 -38.15 39.71 -3.75
N GLU A 19 -37.82 40.46 -2.70
CA GLU A 19 -36.62 40.22 -1.91
C GLU A 19 -36.67 38.84 -1.22
N LEU A 20 -37.83 38.46 -0.67
CA LEU A 20 -38.04 37.13 -0.09
C LEU A 20 -37.95 35.99 -1.13
N GLU A 21 -38.53 36.18 -2.31
CA GLU A 21 -38.42 35.24 -3.44
C GLU A 21 -36.97 35.04 -3.87
N LEU A 22 -36.18 36.13 -3.91
CA LEU A 22 -34.77 36.08 -4.26
C LEU A 22 -33.93 35.32 -3.22
N HIS A 23 -34.34 35.29 -1.96
CA HIS A 23 -33.64 34.57 -0.89
C HIS A 23 -34.16 33.15 -0.64
N SER A 24 -35.25 32.76 -1.29
CA SER A 24 -35.83 31.41 -1.18
C SER A 24 -35.05 30.36 -2.00
N ALA A 25 -35.05 29.11 -1.55
CA ALA A 25 -34.38 28.02 -2.25
C ALA A 25 -35.15 27.65 -3.53
N THR A 26 -34.52 27.81 -4.69
CA THR A 26 -35.09 27.45 -5.99
C THR A 26 -35.13 25.93 -6.16
N HIS A 27 -36.32 25.37 -6.35
CA HIS A 27 -36.49 23.98 -6.79
C HIS A 27 -36.21 23.88 -8.30
N ILE A 28 -34.94 23.76 -8.67
CA ILE A 28 -34.56 23.60 -10.07
C ILE A 28 -34.81 22.14 -10.48
N HIS A 29 -35.80 21.91 -11.36
CA HIS A 29 -35.89 20.64 -12.09
C HIS A 29 -34.84 20.62 -13.19
N ILE A 30 -33.61 20.30 -12.82
CA ILE A 30 -32.51 20.11 -13.76
C ILE A 30 -32.76 18.79 -14.54
N SER A 31 -33.55 18.84 -15.60
CA SER A 31 -33.69 17.71 -16.54
C SER A 31 -32.55 17.72 -17.56
N HIS A 32 -31.33 17.48 -17.09
CA HIS A 32 -30.24 17.16 -18.00
C HIS A 32 -30.52 15.78 -18.64
N ASN A 33 -31.00 15.78 -19.89
CA ASN A 33 -31.04 14.60 -20.78
C ASN A 33 -29.62 14.18 -21.22
N LEU A 34 -28.69 14.11 -20.27
CA LEU A 34 -27.37 13.53 -20.51
C LEU A 34 -27.51 12.01 -20.47
N THR A 35 -27.03 11.36 -21.53
CA THR A 35 -26.93 9.91 -21.56
C THR A 35 -25.98 9.44 -20.45
N PHE A 36 -26.14 8.20 -20.01
CA PHE A 36 -25.22 7.58 -19.06
C PHE A 36 -23.76 7.69 -19.52
N MET A 37 -23.50 7.46 -20.81
CA MET A 37 -22.15 7.52 -21.36
C MET A 37 -21.57 8.93 -21.31
N ALA A 38 -22.37 9.98 -21.53
CA ALA A 38 -21.92 11.36 -21.39
C ALA A 38 -21.51 11.67 -19.94
N LYS A 39 -22.34 11.28 -18.96
CA LYS A 39 -22.03 11.45 -17.52
C LYS A 39 -20.79 10.66 -17.12
N PHE A 40 -20.65 9.43 -17.60
CA PHE A 40 -19.51 8.58 -17.31
C PHE A 40 -18.22 9.19 -17.88
N MET A 41 -18.22 9.58 -19.15
CA MET A 41 -17.04 10.17 -19.80
C MET A 41 -16.65 11.51 -19.16
N GLU A 42 -17.63 12.35 -18.82
CA GLU A 42 -17.37 13.59 -18.09
C GLU A 42 -16.72 13.30 -16.72
N LEU A 43 -17.26 12.32 -15.98
CA LEU A 43 -16.70 11.92 -14.69
C LEU A 43 -15.26 11.40 -14.82
N GLN A 44 -14.98 10.52 -15.78
CA GLN A 44 -13.62 10.01 -16.01
C GLN A 44 -12.65 11.14 -16.39
N TRP A 45 -13.09 12.06 -17.25
CA TRP A 45 -12.28 13.23 -17.61
C TRP A 45 -11.99 14.09 -16.38
N LYS A 46 -12.98 14.34 -15.51
CA LYS A 46 -12.77 15.07 -14.27
C LYS A 46 -11.81 14.33 -13.33
N MET A 47 -11.96 13.02 -13.14
CA MET A 47 -11.02 12.23 -12.32
C MET A 47 -9.57 12.29 -12.81
N LEU A 48 -9.36 12.35 -14.14
CA LEU A 48 -8.02 12.45 -14.74
C LEU A 48 -7.45 13.88 -14.73
N SER A 49 -8.30 14.90 -14.89
CA SER A 49 -7.90 16.30 -15.04
C SER A 49 -7.82 17.07 -13.72
N VAL A 50 -8.42 16.56 -12.64
CA VAL A 50 -8.32 17.17 -11.30
C VAL A 50 -6.87 17.18 -10.86
N LYS A 51 -6.30 18.38 -10.84
CA LYS A 51 -5.02 18.67 -10.18
C LYS A 51 -5.32 18.92 -8.71
N SER A 52 -4.89 18.02 -7.83
CA SER A 52 -4.85 18.30 -6.39
C SER A 52 -3.77 19.34 -6.14
N GLU A 53 -4.08 20.40 -5.38
CA GLU A 53 -3.04 21.23 -4.80
C GLU A 53 -2.17 20.34 -3.89
N LEU A 54 -0.89 20.24 -4.23
CA LEU A 54 0.09 19.37 -3.58
C LEU A 54 0.59 20.04 -2.29
N SER A 55 -0.26 20.11 -1.26
CA SER A 55 0.25 20.39 0.07
C SER A 55 0.96 19.14 0.58
N GLU A 56 2.27 19.25 0.87
CA GLU A 56 3.00 18.18 1.55
C GLU A 56 2.31 17.84 2.87
N HIS A 57 1.96 16.57 3.04
CA HIS A 57 1.35 16.07 4.26
C HIS A 57 2.44 15.51 5.16
N LYS A 58 2.37 15.71 6.49
CA LYS A 58 3.41 15.25 7.43
C LYS A 58 3.82 13.78 7.23
N TYR A 59 2.83 12.91 7.02
CA TYR A 59 3.03 11.47 6.82
C TYR A 59 3.19 11.04 5.36
N SER A 60 3.41 11.98 4.43
CA SER A 60 3.71 11.62 3.04
C SER A 60 5.06 10.92 2.95
N SER A 61 5.19 9.94 2.08
CA SER A 61 6.39 9.13 1.94
C SER A 61 6.78 8.87 0.50
N SER A 62 8.07 8.66 0.28
CA SER A 62 8.62 8.36 -1.05
C SER A 62 8.55 6.85 -1.36
N PRO A 63 8.49 6.47 -2.66
CA PRO A 63 8.48 5.06 -3.03
C PRO A 63 9.68 4.24 -2.51
N LEU A 64 10.84 4.87 -2.31
CA LEU A 64 12.04 4.20 -1.81
C LEU A 64 11.91 3.83 -0.32
N GLU A 65 11.34 4.73 0.48
CA GLU A 65 11.09 4.52 1.92
C GLU A 65 10.18 3.31 2.16
N TRP A 66 9.31 2.98 1.21
CA TRP A 66 8.43 1.83 1.34
C TRP A 66 9.21 0.53 1.32
N VAL A 67 10.30 0.39 0.57
CA VAL A 67 11.00 -0.91 0.47
C VAL A 67 11.58 -1.35 1.81
N VAL A 68 12.01 -0.40 2.63
CA VAL A 68 12.62 -0.63 3.94
C VAL A 68 11.64 -0.37 5.09
N MET A 69 10.43 0.10 4.79
CA MET A 69 9.43 0.51 5.78
C MET A 69 9.99 1.64 6.68
N ASP A 70 10.54 2.69 6.08
CA ASP A 70 11.06 3.86 6.80
C ASP A 70 9.94 4.72 7.39
N THR A 71 8.75 4.71 6.81
CA THR A 71 7.63 5.55 7.27
C THR A 71 6.49 4.75 7.87
N ASN A 72 5.79 5.32 8.83
CA ASN A 72 4.50 4.88 9.34
C ASN A 72 3.48 6.03 9.27
N ILE A 73 2.18 5.74 9.40
CA ILE A 73 1.13 6.77 9.37
C ILE A 73 0.33 6.68 10.66
N ALA A 74 0.21 7.76 11.42
CA ALA A 74 -0.72 7.81 12.55
C ALA A 74 -2.13 8.10 12.04
N TYR A 75 -3.09 7.20 12.31
CA TYR A 75 -4.50 7.37 11.92
C TYR A 75 -5.33 7.99 13.04
N TRP A 76 -5.04 7.64 14.28
CA TRP A 76 -5.85 8.06 15.41
C TRP A 76 -5.02 8.13 16.68
N LEU A 77 -5.33 9.12 17.50
CA LEU A 77 -4.79 9.30 18.83
C LEU A 77 -5.93 9.60 19.80
N HIS A 78 -5.91 8.97 20.95
CA HIS A 78 -6.88 9.25 21.99
C HIS A 78 -6.66 10.66 22.58
N PRO A 79 -7.71 11.46 22.81
CA PRO A 79 -7.55 12.83 23.30
C PRO A 79 -6.92 12.92 24.69
N SER A 80 -7.26 12.00 25.60
CA SER A 80 -6.85 12.04 27.01
C SER A 80 -5.85 10.96 27.41
N SER A 81 -5.53 10.03 26.52
CA SER A 81 -4.75 8.83 26.85
C SER A 81 -3.70 8.56 25.76
N ASN A 82 -2.75 7.67 26.02
CA ASN A 82 -1.65 7.33 25.11
C ASN A 82 -2.05 6.29 24.03
N ALA A 83 -3.32 5.89 23.97
CA ALA A 83 -3.80 4.98 22.94
C ALA A 83 -3.71 5.63 21.55
N GLN A 84 -3.13 4.90 20.59
CA GLN A 84 -2.93 5.38 19.23
C GLN A 84 -3.00 4.24 18.21
N ILE A 85 -3.49 4.54 17.01
CA ILE A 85 -3.60 3.61 15.89
C ILE A 85 -2.69 4.10 14.77
N HIS A 86 -1.77 3.23 14.33
CA HIS A 86 -0.82 3.50 13.27
C HIS A 86 -0.94 2.46 12.15
N LEU A 87 -0.83 2.94 10.91
CA LEU A 87 -0.44 2.08 9.80
C LEU A 87 1.06 1.78 9.90
N ILE A 88 1.36 0.59 10.40
CA ILE A 88 2.72 0.07 10.47
C ILE A 88 2.74 -1.38 10.03
N GLY A 89 3.68 -1.74 9.16
CA GLY A 89 3.85 -3.12 8.73
C GLY A 89 4.59 -3.97 9.77
N ASN A 90 4.51 -5.29 9.62
CA ASN A 90 5.36 -6.19 10.38
C ASN A 90 6.78 -6.17 9.77
N ILE A 91 7.75 -5.64 10.52
CA ILE A 91 9.13 -5.46 10.03
C ILE A 91 9.78 -6.78 9.58
N VAL A 92 9.47 -7.88 10.26
CA VAL A 92 10.01 -9.22 9.93
C VAL A 92 9.42 -9.71 8.61
N THR A 93 8.10 -9.61 8.45
CA THR A 93 7.43 -9.96 7.19
C THR A 93 7.95 -9.09 6.03
N TRP A 94 8.13 -7.79 6.26
CA TRP A 94 8.58 -6.84 5.25
C TRP A 94 10.00 -7.15 4.77
N THR A 95 10.91 -7.39 5.71
CA THR A 95 12.30 -7.76 5.43
C THR A 95 12.41 -9.10 4.72
N PHE A 96 11.68 -10.11 5.18
CA PHE A 96 11.62 -11.41 4.49
C PHE A 96 11.05 -11.31 3.09
N ALA A 97 9.99 -10.53 2.88
CA ALA A 97 9.41 -10.34 1.55
C ALA A 97 10.39 -9.64 0.58
N THR A 98 11.12 -8.63 1.05
CA THR A 98 12.16 -7.96 0.26
C THR A 98 13.36 -8.88 0.00
N PHE A 99 13.79 -9.67 0.98
CA PHE A 99 14.83 -10.69 0.78
C PHE A 99 14.38 -11.78 -0.20
N GLY A 100 13.13 -12.24 -0.11
CA GLY A 100 12.53 -13.22 -1.02
C GLY A 100 12.55 -12.74 -2.47
N LEU A 101 12.23 -11.47 -2.72
CA LEU A 101 12.36 -10.87 -4.05
C LEU A 101 13.81 -10.89 -4.55
N ALA A 102 14.78 -10.52 -3.72
CA ALA A 102 16.20 -10.54 -4.09
C ALA A 102 16.71 -11.96 -4.37
N VAL A 103 16.35 -12.93 -3.52
CA VAL A 103 16.69 -14.35 -3.70
C VAL A 103 16.07 -14.90 -4.98
N PHE A 104 14.79 -14.61 -5.23
CA PHE A 104 14.12 -15.03 -6.46
C PHE A 104 14.82 -14.45 -7.69
N ALA A 105 15.14 -13.16 -7.70
CA ALA A 105 15.84 -12.51 -8.80
C ALA A 105 17.24 -13.14 -9.03
N ALA A 106 17.98 -13.41 -7.96
CA ALA A 106 19.28 -14.09 -8.04
C ALA A 106 19.15 -15.51 -8.61
N LEU A 107 18.17 -16.30 -8.14
CA LEU A 107 17.89 -17.64 -8.66
C LEU A 107 17.47 -17.60 -10.12
N PHE A 108 16.62 -16.65 -10.51
CA PHE A 108 16.19 -16.46 -11.89
C PHE A 108 17.37 -16.14 -12.80
N LEU A 109 18.21 -15.17 -12.43
CA LEU A 109 19.42 -14.83 -13.19
C LEU A 109 20.40 -16.01 -13.26
N TRP A 110 20.58 -16.73 -12.16
CA TRP A 110 21.43 -17.93 -12.12
C TRP A 110 20.95 -19.01 -13.10
N HIS A 111 19.68 -19.37 -13.06
CA HIS A 111 19.09 -20.36 -13.98
C HIS A 111 19.11 -19.88 -15.43
N LEU A 112 18.85 -18.59 -15.67
CA LEU A 112 18.91 -18.00 -17.00
C LEU A 112 20.32 -18.10 -17.60
N LEU A 113 21.35 -17.73 -16.84
CA LEU A 113 22.75 -17.80 -17.28
C LEU A 113 23.20 -19.25 -17.53
N ARG A 114 22.78 -20.21 -16.71
CA ARG A 114 23.14 -21.62 -16.90
C ARG A 114 22.43 -22.24 -18.10
N ARG A 115 21.16 -21.90 -18.32
CA ARG A 115 20.41 -22.30 -19.52
C ARG A 115 21.02 -21.73 -20.81
N GLN A 116 21.50 -20.48 -20.80
CA GLN A 116 22.27 -19.91 -21.92
C GLN A 116 23.55 -20.71 -22.24
N ARG A 117 24.14 -21.36 -21.22
CA ARG A 117 25.29 -22.28 -21.37
C ARG A 117 24.89 -23.73 -21.66
N LYS A 118 23.62 -24.00 -21.95
CA LYS A 118 23.05 -25.34 -22.17
C LYS A 118 23.20 -26.27 -20.96
N ILE A 119 23.25 -25.71 -19.75
CA ILE A 119 23.23 -26.45 -18.50
C ILE A 119 21.81 -26.36 -17.93
N GLU A 120 21.07 -27.45 -18.00
CA GLU A 120 19.69 -27.54 -17.55
C GLU A 120 19.62 -28.17 -16.16
N ASP A 121 19.62 -27.33 -15.12
CA ASP A 121 19.57 -27.79 -13.72
C ASP A 121 18.20 -28.35 -13.29
N ILE A 122 17.14 -27.83 -13.90
CA ILE A 122 15.75 -28.16 -13.57
C ILE A 122 14.97 -28.55 -14.83
N PRO A 123 13.98 -29.46 -14.71
CA PRO A 123 13.13 -29.85 -15.83
C PRO A 123 12.43 -28.65 -16.49
N GLU A 124 12.13 -28.77 -17.78
CA GLU A 124 11.49 -27.69 -18.54
C GLU A 124 10.13 -27.27 -17.99
N VAL A 125 9.36 -28.23 -17.47
CA VAL A 125 8.06 -27.96 -16.81
C VAL A 125 8.24 -27.08 -15.58
N THR A 126 9.21 -27.42 -14.72
CA THR A 126 9.54 -26.64 -13.52
C THR A 126 10.04 -25.25 -13.89
N TRP A 127 10.88 -25.11 -14.91
CA TRP A 127 11.34 -23.81 -15.39
C TRP A 127 10.19 -22.93 -15.88
N ARG A 128 9.26 -23.51 -16.64
CA ARG A 128 8.06 -22.79 -17.09
C ARG A 128 7.20 -22.33 -15.92
N GLN A 129 6.99 -23.16 -14.91
CA GLN A 129 6.26 -22.78 -13.71
C GLN A 129 6.99 -21.68 -12.92
N PHE A 130 8.30 -21.82 -12.72
CA PHE A 130 9.13 -20.83 -12.02
C PHE A 130 9.11 -19.48 -12.72
N THR A 131 9.25 -19.46 -14.05
CA THR A 131 9.16 -18.23 -14.84
C THR A 131 7.76 -17.62 -14.84
N GLN A 132 6.70 -18.43 -14.91
CA GLN A 132 5.32 -17.95 -14.79
C GLN A 132 5.07 -17.27 -13.44
N VAL A 133 5.50 -17.89 -12.34
CA VAL A 133 5.40 -17.28 -11.00
C VAL A 133 6.21 -15.97 -10.93
N GLY A 134 7.41 -15.95 -11.50
CA GLY A 134 8.23 -14.74 -11.59
C GLY A 134 7.57 -13.62 -12.38
N VAL A 135 6.93 -13.93 -13.51
CA VAL A 135 6.19 -12.95 -14.32
C VAL A 135 4.97 -12.44 -13.57
N VAL A 136 4.17 -13.32 -12.98
CA VAL A 136 2.94 -12.93 -12.26
C VAL A 136 3.27 -12.14 -11.01
N CYS A 137 4.14 -12.66 -10.14
CA CYS A 137 4.42 -12.03 -8.85
C CYS A 137 5.45 -10.90 -8.97
N GLY A 138 6.54 -11.10 -9.70
CA GLY A 138 7.53 -10.04 -9.95
C GLY A 138 6.97 -8.92 -10.83
N GLY A 139 6.23 -9.26 -11.87
CA GLY A 139 5.52 -8.28 -12.70
C GLY A 139 4.38 -7.59 -11.96
N GLY A 140 3.61 -8.33 -11.15
CA GLY A 140 2.59 -7.78 -10.27
C GLY A 140 3.17 -6.78 -9.27
N TRP A 141 4.31 -7.10 -8.65
CA TRP A 141 5.06 -6.18 -7.81
C TRP A 141 5.48 -4.92 -8.60
N ALA A 142 6.08 -5.09 -9.78
CA ALA A 142 6.56 -3.97 -10.60
C ALA A 142 5.42 -3.03 -11.03
N VAL A 143 4.29 -3.57 -11.50
CA VAL A 143 3.11 -2.78 -11.91
C VAL A 143 2.49 -2.03 -10.74
N ASN A 144 2.54 -2.60 -9.53
CA ASN A 144 2.02 -1.95 -8.32
C ASN A 144 3.07 -1.11 -7.58
N TYR A 145 4.27 -0.91 -8.12
CA TYR A 145 5.32 -0.16 -7.46
C TYR A 145 5.94 0.92 -8.36
N LEU A 146 6.35 0.55 -9.58
CA LEU A 146 7.05 1.43 -10.49
C LEU A 146 6.26 2.68 -10.92
N PRO A 147 4.93 2.63 -11.15
CA PRO A 147 4.19 3.83 -11.54
C PRO A 147 4.29 4.97 -10.52
N PHE A 148 4.45 4.66 -9.23
CA PHE A 148 4.53 5.67 -8.17
C PHE A 148 5.79 6.54 -8.24
N PHE A 149 6.85 6.12 -8.94
CA PHE A 149 8.03 6.97 -9.16
C PHE A 149 7.79 8.10 -10.15
N ILE A 150 6.76 7.98 -11.00
CA ILE A 150 6.43 8.95 -12.05
C ILE A 150 5.23 9.81 -11.62
N MET A 151 4.55 9.46 -10.53
CA MET A 151 3.39 10.20 -10.05
C MET A 151 3.81 11.45 -9.26
N GLU A 152 3.40 12.61 -9.76
CA GLU A 152 3.52 13.91 -9.07
C GLU A 152 2.37 14.12 -8.07
N LYS A 153 2.14 13.14 -7.17
CA LYS A 153 1.07 13.18 -6.15
C LYS A 153 1.64 12.99 -4.75
N THR A 154 0.90 13.41 -3.72
CA THR A 154 1.23 13.03 -2.34
C THR A 154 1.00 11.54 -2.18
N LEU A 155 2.07 10.82 -1.82
CA LEU A 155 2.05 9.37 -1.67
C LEU A 155 2.18 8.99 -0.21
N PHE A 156 1.74 7.77 0.09
CA PHE A 156 1.63 7.24 1.44
C PHE A 156 1.93 5.75 1.44
N LEU A 157 2.39 5.21 2.57
CA LEU A 157 2.78 3.80 2.71
C LEU A 157 1.73 2.80 2.22
N TYR A 158 0.44 3.07 2.40
CA TYR A 158 -0.62 2.14 2.00
C TYR A 158 -0.66 1.87 0.49
N HIS A 159 -0.15 2.79 -0.35
CA HIS A 159 -0.06 2.60 -1.80
C HIS A 159 0.83 1.42 -2.17
N TYR A 160 1.77 1.05 -1.31
CA TYR A 160 2.70 -0.04 -1.53
C TYR A 160 2.16 -1.41 -1.09
N LEU A 161 1.11 -1.46 -0.27
CA LEU A 161 0.57 -2.73 0.25
C LEU A 161 0.18 -3.74 -0.86
N PRO A 162 -0.42 -3.33 -1.99
CA PRO A 162 -0.65 -4.24 -3.12
C PRO A 162 0.66 -4.87 -3.65
N ALA A 163 1.72 -4.07 -3.80
CA ALA A 163 3.03 -4.56 -4.25
C ALA A 163 3.67 -5.51 -3.21
N LEU A 164 3.51 -5.21 -1.91
CA LEU A 164 3.98 -6.08 -0.84
C LEU A 164 3.33 -7.47 -0.88
N ASN A 165 2.03 -7.56 -1.18
CA ASN A 165 1.34 -8.86 -1.30
C ASN A 165 2.01 -9.76 -2.34
N PHE A 166 2.37 -9.19 -3.50
CA PHE A 166 3.10 -9.93 -4.53
C PHE A 166 4.48 -10.38 -4.07
N LYS A 167 5.20 -9.57 -3.26
CA LYS A 167 6.48 -10.00 -2.66
C LYS A 167 6.30 -11.17 -1.70
N ILE A 168 5.24 -11.18 -0.88
CA ILE A 168 4.96 -12.27 0.07
C ILE A 168 4.67 -13.57 -0.69
N LEU A 169 3.88 -13.52 -1.76
CA LEU A 169 3.63 -14.69 -2.62
C LEU A 169 4.92 -15.19 -3.29
N LEU A 170 5.74 -14.26 -3.80
CA LEU A 170 7.02 -14.58 -4.42
C LEU A 170 8.00 -15.21 -3.42
N LEU A 171 8.01 -14.75 -2.16
CA LEU A 171 8.83 -15.33 -1.10
C LEU A 171 8.50 -16.80 -0.89
N SER A 172 7.23 -17.18 -0.82
CA SER A 172 6.82 -18.59 -0.69
C SER A 172 7.36 -19.43 -1.84
N ALA A 173 7.22 -18.96 -3.08
CA ALA A 173 7.73 -19.65 -4.27
C ALA A 173 9.27 -19.74 -4.28
N ALA A 174 9.98 -18.68 -3.86
CA ALA A 174 11.43 -18.67 -3.76
C ALA A 174 11.93 -19.69 -2.73
N LEU A 175 11.27 -19.76 -1.56
CA LEU A 175 11.59 -20.71 -0.50
C LEU A 175 11.32 -22.15 -0.92
N GLU A 176 10.20 -22.42 -1.58
CA GLU A 176 9.89 -23.75 -2.13
C GLU A 176 10.94 -24.18 -3.15
N HIS A 177 11.33 -23.28 -4.06
CA HIS A 177 12.34 -23.55 -5.08
C HIS A 177 13.71 -23.82 -4.46
N LEU A 178 14.11 -23.01 -3.46
CA LEU A 178 15.34 -23.19 -2.71
C LEU A 178 15.36 -24.56 -1.99
N HIS A 179 14.29 -24.87 -1.26
CA HIS A 179 14.16 -26.11 -0.51
C HIS A 179 14.21 -27.35 -1.42
N THR A 180 13.50 -27.32 -2.55
CA THR A 180 13.31 -28.49 -3.42
C THR A 180 14.47 -28.71 -4.38
N TYR A 181 14.94 -27.66 -5.06
CA TYR A 181 15.86 -27.79 -6.19
C TYR A 181 17.31 -27.39 -5.87
N ILE A 182 17.53 -26.53 -4.87
CA ILE A 182 18.89 -26.07 -4.51
C ILE A 182 19.45 -26.89 -3.35
N LEU A 183 18.67 -27.06 -2.28
CA LEU A 183 19.10 -27.83 -1.11
C LEU A 183 19.00 -29.33 -1.39
N ARG A 184 20.13 -29.95 -1.74
CA ARG A 184 20.21 -31.39 -2.04
C ARG A 184 20.29 -32.28 -0.80
N TYR A 185 20.94 -31.81 0.26
CA TYR A 185 21.16 -32.61 1.47
C TYR A 185 19.99 -32.50 2.45
N PRO A 186 19.50 -33.62 3.02
CA PRO A 186 18.41 -33.61 4.00
C PRO A 186 18.70 -32.79 5.27
N SER A 187 19.97 -32.67 5.65
CA SER A 187 20.40 -31.81 6.76
C SER A 187 20.13 -30.33 6.47
N HIS A 188 20.45 -29.86 5.26
CA HIS A 188 20.24 -28.47 4.87
C HIS A 188 18.75 -28.13 4.75
N ARG A 189 17.93 -29.06 4.25
CA ARG A 189 16.47 -28.91 4.21
C ARG A 189 15.88 -28.74 5.61
N ARG A 190 16.22 -29.65 6.53
CA ARG A 190 15.79 -29.56 7.94
C ARG A 190 16.29 -28.28 8.62
N ALA A 191 17.49 -27.83 8.31
CA ALA A 191 18.02 -26.57 8.81
C ALA A 191 17.19 -25.38 8.30
N LEU A 192 16.86 -25.37 7.00
CA LEU A 192 15.97 -24.36 6.42
C LEU A 192 14.58 -24.40 7.08
N ASP A 193 13.99 -25.58 7.27
CA ASP A 193 12.69 -25.72 7.94
C ASP A 193 12.72 -25.15 9.37
N GLY A 194 13.80 -25.38 10.11
CA GLY A 194 14.02 -24.79 11.43
C GLY A 194 14.12 -23.26 11.38
N VAL A 195 14.85 -22.72 10.40
CA VAL A 195 14.95 -21.27 10.17
C VAL A 195 13.59 -20.67 9.79
N LEU A 196 12.80 -21.35 8.95
CA LEU A 196 11.46 -20.91 8.57
C LEU A 196 10.51 -20.92 9.78
N MET A 197 10.58 -21.95 10.61
CA MET A 197 9.78 -22.02 11.84
C MET A 197 10.15 -20.89 12.81
N ALA A 198 11.44 -20.64 13.01
CA ALA A 198 11.92 -19.51 13.81
C ALA A 198 11.46 -18.17 13.23
N GLY A 199 11.52 -18.02 11.90
CA GLY A 199 11.05 -16.83 11.20
C GLY A 199 9.54 -16.58 11.37
N LEU A 200 8.71 -17.62 11.24
CA LEU A 200 7.27 -17.53 11.51
C LEU A 200 6.99 -17.16 12.97
N PHE A 201 7.75 -17.73 13.91
CA PHE A 201 7.65 -17.36 15.32
C PHE A 201 8.04 -15.88 15.54
N SER A 202 9.11 -15.40 14.90
CA SER A 202 9.51 -13.99 14.95
C SER A 202 8.44 -13.06 14.37
N ILE A 203 7.77 -13.45 13.27
CA ILE A 203 6.63 -12.70 12.72
C ILE A 203 5.51 -12.59 13.76
N TYR A 204 5.18 -13.70 14.43
CA TYR A 204 4.16 -13.72 15.49
C TYR A 204 4.55 -12.82 16.67
N LEU A 205 5.79 -12.90 17.15
CA LEU A 205 6.28 -12.03 18.23
C LEU A 205 6.23 -10.56 17.83
N ALA A 206 6.63 -10.23 16.60
CA ALA A 206 6.59 -8.87 16.10
C ALA A 206 5.16 -8.33 16.00
N TYR A 207 4.22 -9.16 15.53
CA TYR A 207 2.79 -8.83 15.53
C TYR A 207 2.28 -8.60 16.95
N ARG A 208 2.62 -9.46 17.91
CA ARG A 208 2.20 -9.32 19.31
C ARG A 208 2.67 -8.00 19.90
N ALA A 209 3.94 -7.62 19.67
CA ALA A 209 4.50 -6.36 20.14
C ALA A 209 3.83 -5.12 19.51
N LEU A 210 3.56 -5.15 18.21
CA LEU A 210 2.97 -4.02 17.48
C LEU A 210 1.42 -3.99 17.50
N SER A 211 0.78 -5.05 17.99
CA SER A 211 -0.69 -5.16 18.04
C SER A 211 -1.39 -4.01 18.77
N PRO A 212 -0.86 -3.42 19.86
CA PRO A 212 -1.49 -2.27 20.49
C PRO A 212 -1.57 -1.05 19.57
N LEU A 213 -0.58 -0.86 18.67
CA LEU A 213 -0.58 0.20 17.66
C LEU A 213 -1.53 -0.10 16.49
N THR A 214 -1.93 -1.36 16.29
CA THR A 214 -2.90 -1.72 15.25
C THR A 214 -4.33 -1.59 15.73
N TYR A 215 -4.61 -2.05 16.96
CA TYR A 215 -5.95 -2.06 17.54
C TYR A 215 -6.26 -0.85 18.41
N GLY A 216 -5.25 -0.04 18.77
CA GLY A 216 -5.38 1.07 19.71
C GLY A 216 -5.65 0.62 21.15
N GLN A 217 -5.44 -0.66 21.47
CA GLN A 217 -5.71 -1.29 22.76
C GLN A 217 -4.73 -2.46 23.00
N PRO A 218 -4.26 -2.70 24.24
CA PRO A 218 -4.44 -1.85 25.42
C PRO A 218 -3.70 -0.50 25.28
N GLU A 219 -4.03 0.45 26.15
CA GLU A 219 -3.22 1.66 26.27
C GLU A 219 -1.83 1.32 26.80
N LEU A 220 -0.81 1.95 26.21
CA LEU A 220 0.59 1.78 26.57
C LEU A 220 1.12 3.02 27.30
N SER A 221 2.00 2.80 28.27
CA SER A 221 2.78 3.87 28.90
C SER A 221 3.76 4.51 27.91
N SER A 222 4.26 5.71 28.21
CA SER A 222 5.24 6.40 27.36
C SER A 222 6.55 5.61 27.22
N GLU A 223 6.94 4.83 28.24
CA GLU A 223 8.12 3.95 28.19
C GLU A 223 7.89 2.75 27.27
N GLU A 224 6.72 2.11 27.36
CA GLU A 224 6.35 1.00 26.46
C GLU A 224 6.25 1.47 25.01
N LEU A 225 5.67 2.64 24.76
CA LEU A 225 5.64 3.24 23.43
C LEU A 225 7.04 3.54 22.89
N ALA A 226 7.94 4.05 23.73
CA ALA A 226 9.34 4.26 23.37
C ALA A 226 10.04 2.93 23.02
N SER A 227 9.69 1.82 23.70
CA SER A 227 10.24 0.50 23.40
C SER A 227 9.79 -0.06 22.04
N LEU A 228 8.66 0.41 21.50
CA LEU A 228 8.14 0.03 20.18
C LEU A 228 8.75 0.84 19.04
N HIS A 229 9.58 1.85 19.35
CA HIS A 229 10.32 2.64 18.39
C HIS A 229 11.55 1.87 17.86
N TRP A 230 11.30 0.77 17.15
CA TRP A 230 12.35 -0.12 16.63
C TRP A 230 13.16 0.49 15.49
N LYS A 231 12.68 1.60 14.94
CA LYS A 231 13.33 2.32 13.86
C LYS A 231 13.17 3.81 14.10
N ASP A 232 14.29 4.53 14.01
CA ASP A 232 14.34 5.97 14.32
C ASP A 232 13.46 6.83 13.41
N THR A 233 13.11 6.30 12.24
CA THR A 233 12.28 6.98 11.23
C THR A 233 10.78 6.85 11.50
N TRP A 234 10.36 6.07 12.50
CA TRP A 234 8.95 5.89 12.80
C TRP A 234 8.41 6.99 13.72
N ASP A 235 7.45 7.75 13.22
CA ASP A 235 6.74 8.78 13.99
C ASP A 235 5.74 8.12 14.97
N ILE A 236 6.23 7.56 16.07
CA ILE A 236 5.43 7.15 17.22
C ILE A 236 5.30 8.36 18.17
N LEU A 237 4.08 8.77 18.46
CA LEU A 237 3.84 9.98 19.23
C LEU A 237 3.92 9.66 20.72
N LEU A 238 4.84 10.35 21.41
CA LEU A 238 5.01 10.27 22.85
C LEU A 238 4.43 11.53 23.49
N ARG A 239 3.41 11.38 24.33
CA ARG A 239 2.93 12.49 25.16
C ARG A 239 3.93 12.67 26.31
N LYS A 240 4.58 13.83 26.37
CA LYS A 240 5.29 14.27 27.58
C LYS A 240 4.24 14.75 28.58
N HIS A 241 4.21 14.13 29.75
CA HIS A 241 3.43 14.61 30.89
C HIS A 241 3.99 15.92 31.44
#